data_AF-D6GS53-F1
#
_entry.id   AF-D6GS53-F1
#
_cell.length_a   1.000
_cell.length_b   1.000
_cell.length_c   1.000
_cell.angle_alpha   90.00
_cell.angle_beta   90.00
_cell.angle_gamma   90.00
#
_symmetry.space_group_name_H-M   'P 1'
#
loop_
_entity.id
_entity.type
_entity.pdbx_description
1 polymer ?
#
loop_
_entity_poly.entity_id
_entity_poly.type
_entity_poly.pdbx_seq_one_letter_code
_entity_poly.pdbx_strand_id
1 'polypeptide(L)'
;MKNKKMISIGMFFVVFFCSTIFSFAETRTLLTKNGGEVNLFEKTEKIEKTVKKIDGTAQQTVTSNLSLEQKKIADNKLIADNSNIITCSDLGEDAYNIINTDFLLKPSDVSEHFINNRLQGTALEGLGGAFKRAEEKYGVNALFLVSLAMHESNVGRSRIARDKNNLFGFQAYDRSPYSSAGRFMSREACIDHVAGYISRNYLSPSGKYFHGYSIESMNVCYATDKNWSQGIKARLNQLLLTY
;
A
#
# COMPACT_ATOMS: atom_id res chain seq x y z
N MET A 1 50.93 43.10 -10.72
CA MET A 1 49.82 42.16 -11.03
C MET A 1 49.64 41.23 -9.84
N LYS A 2 48.42 41.13 -9.30
CA LYS A 2 48.10 40.50 -8.01
C LYS A 2 47.91 38.99 -8.14
N ASN A 3 48.67 38.22 -7.37
CA ASN A 3 48.41 36.82 -7.07
C ASN A 3 47.11 36.70 -6.26
N LYS A 4 46.13 35.93 -6.76
CA LYS A 4 45.00 35.42 -5.96
C LYS A 4 45.03 33.90 -5.96
N LYS A 5 45.32 33.33 -4.80
CA LYS A 5 44.93 31.96 -4.42
C LYS A 5 43.41 31.85 -4.61
N MET A 6 42.94 30.81 -5.30
CA MET A 6 41.54 30.44 -5.27
C MET A 6 41.38 29.12 -4.51
N ILE A 7 40.43 29.15 -3.59
CA ILE A 7 40.19 28.23 -2.50
C ILE A 7 39.37 27.02 -3.00
N SER A 8 39.60 25.87 -2.37
CA SER A 8 38.93 24.57 -2.50
C SER A 8 37.43 24.60 -2.83
N ILE A 9 37.01 23.79 -3.82
CA ILE A 9 35.60 23.46 -4.16
C ILE A 9 35.33 21.96 -3.87
N GLY A 10 36.06 21.37 -2.93
CA GLY A 10 35.89 19.97 -2.53
C GLY A 10 34.97 19.77 -1.32
N MET A 11 33.88 20.55 -1.15
CA MET A 11 33.00 20.39 0.02
C MET A 11 31.59 20.99 -0.20
N PHE A 12 30.88 20.60 -1.25
CA PHE A 12 29.49 21.02 -1.44
C PHE A 12 28.49 19.91 -1.79
N PHE A 13 28.93 18.64 -1.89
CA PHE A 13 28.07 17.55 -2.36
C PHE A 13 27.49 16.62 -1.28
N VAL A 14 27.83 16.80 0.01
CA VAL A 14 27.44 15.84 1.07
C VAL A 14 26.38 16.37 2.04
N VAL A 15 26.10 17.68 2.05
CA VAL A 15 25.11 18.27 2.99
C VAL A 15 23.66 18.19 2.47
N PHE A 16 23.45 17.92 1.18
CA PHE A 16 22.11 17.98 0.58
C PHE A 16 21.31 16.68 0.57
N PHE A 17 21.86 15.57 1.07
CA PHE A 17 21.13 14.28 1.11
C PHE A 17 20.58 13.89 2.48
N CYS A 18 20.79 14.71 3.53
CA CYS A 18 20.18 14.49 4.85
C CYS A 18 18.87 15.28 5.06
N SER A 19 18.56 16.23 4.17
CA SER A 19 17.42 17.14 4.31
C SER A 19 16.10 16.66 3.70
N THR A 20 16.06 15.49 3.04
CA THR A 20 14.85 14.99 2.36
C THR A 20 14.05 13.93 3.12
N ILE A 21 14.44 13.52 4.33
CA ILE A 21 13.62 12.64 5.20
C ILE A 21 13.50 13.19 6.64
N PHE A 22 13.42 14.51 6.78
CA PHE A 22 13.12 15.16 8.08
C PHE A 22 11.93 16.11 8.03
N SER A 23 11.00 15.90 7.09
CA SER A 23 9.68 16.56 7.09
C SER A 23 8.63 15.84 7.94
N PHE A 24 9.03 14.87 8.78
CA PHE A 24 8.10 14.19 9.69
C PHE A 24 8.74 13.93 11.06
N ALA A 25 9.36 14.96 11.64
CA ALA A 25 9.61 14.99 13.07
C ALA A 25 8.43 15.69 13.76
N GLU A 26 7.23 15.12 13.67
CA GLU A 26 6.25 15.34 14.73
C GLU A 26 6.86 14.76 16.00
N THR A 27 7.04 15.63 16.99
CA THR A 27 7.65 15.35 18.29
C THR A 27 6.94 14.18 18.98
N ARG A 28 7.46 12.96 18.80
CA ARG A 28 7.06 11.82 19.63
C ARG A 28 7.98 11.72 20.84
N THR A 29 7.49 12.21 21.97
CA THR A 29 7.99 11.85 23.30
C THR A 29 7.68 10.37 23.53
N LEU A 30 8.71 9.53 23.65
CA LEU A 30 8.55 8.14 24.08
C LEU A 30 8.85 8.05 25.58
N LEU A 31 7.85 7.66 26.37
CA LEU A 31 8.02 7.33 27.78
C LEU A 31 8.80 6.02 27.91
N THR A 32 9.93 6.07 28.60
CA THR A 32 10.66 4.85 28.98
C THR A 32 9.97 4.16 30.16
N LYS A 33 10.16 2.84 30.32
CA LYS A 33 9.58 2.03 31.42
C LYS A 33 9.88 2.57 32.84
N ASN A 34 10.80 3.53 32.98
CA ASN A 34 11.19 4.14 34.26
C ASN A 34 10.80 5.62 34.40
N GLY A 35 9.87 6.13 33.57
CA GLY A 35 9.28 7.47 33.77
C GLY A 35 10.17 8.67 33.43
N GLY A 36 11.36 8.47 32.85
CA GLY A 36 12.18 9.55 32.33
C GLY A 36 11.79 9.93 30.90
N GLU A 37 11.50 11.22 30.67
CA GLU A 37 11.37 11.79 29.32
C GLU A 37 12.74 11.78 28.63
N VAL A 38 12.84 11.08 27.50
CA VAL A 38 14.04 11.14 26.65
C VAL A 38 13.77 12.12 25.53
N ASN A 39 14.36 13.32 25.63
CA ASN A 39 14.35 14.29 24.53
C ASN A 39 15.28 13.80 23.41
N LEU A 40 14.68 13.13 22.42
CA LEU A 40 15.38 12.55 21.27
C LEU A 40 16.12 13.61 20.43
N PHE A 41 15.65 14.86 20.49
CA PHE A 41 16.19 16.00 19.76
C PHE A 41 17.53 16.48 20.35
N GLU A 42 17.63 16.57 21.68
CA GLU A 42 18.89 16.93 22.35
C GLU A 42 19.97 15.86 22.17
N LYS A 43 19.56 14.59 22.13
CA LYS A 43 20.48 13.47 21.93
C LYS A 43 21.05 13.46 20.51
N THR A 44 20.24 13.79 19.52
CA THR A 44 20.66 13.89 18.11
C THR A 44 21.57 15.10 17.86
N GLU A 45 21.27 16.26 18.44
CA GLU A 45 22.13 17.45 18.33
C GLU A 45 23.53 17.25 18.96
N LYS A 46 23.61 16.53 20.08
CA LYS A 46 24.89 16.12 20.70
C LYS A 46 25.71 15.19 19.80
N ILE A 47 25.04 14.27 19.11
CA ILE A 47 25.71 13.35 18.18
C ILE A 47 26.28 14.13 16.99
N GLU A 48 25.51 15.05 16.39
CA GLU A 48 25.97 15.87 15.27
C GLU A 48 27.17 16.76 15.63
N LYS A 49 27.15 17.40 16.81
CA LYS A 49 28.27 18.21 17.31
C LYS A 49 29.54 17.38 17.52
N THR A 50 29.38 16.11 17.88
CA THR A 50 30.51 15.19 18.09
C THR A 50 31.09 14.72 16.76
N VAL A 51 30.24 14.38 15.78
CA VAL A 51 30.67 13.94 14.43
C VAL A 51 31.42 15.04 13.67
N LYS A 52 31.06 16.32 13.85
CA LYS A 52 31.79 17.47 13.26
C LYS A 52 33.22 17.68 13.77
N LYS A 53 33.61 17.05 14.89
CA LYS A 53 34.95 17.18 15.48
C LYS A 53 35.93 16.07 15.07
N ILE A 54 35.49 15.10 14.27
CA ILE A 54 36.27 13.92 13.89
C ILE A 54 36.89 14.16 12.50
N ASP A 55 38.09 13.63 12.22
CA ASP A 55 38.73 13.79 10.91
C ASP A 55 37.89 13.20 9.76
N GLY A 56 38.13 13.67 8.53
CA GLY A 56 37.27 13.34 7.37
C GLY A 56 37.18 11.85 7.03
N THR A 57 38.22 11.07 7.32
CA THR A 57 38.27 9.61 7.10
C THR A 57 37.40 8.86 8.11
N ALA A 58 37.48 9.26 9.38
CA ALA A 58 36.64 8.70 10.43
C ALA A 58 35.19 9.19 10.31
N GLN A 59 34.94 10.40 9.82
CA GLN A 59 33.59 10.87 9.51
C GLN A 59 32.92 10.03 8.41
N GLN A 60 33.64 9.71 7.34
CA GLN A 60 33.13 8.87 6.25
C GLN A 60 32.82 7.43 6.71
N THR A 61 33.66 6.88 7.60
CA THR A 61 33.46 5.55 8.21
C THR A 61 32.24 5.52 9.15
N VAL A 62 32.03 6.59 9.93
CA VAL A 62 30.84 6.72 10.80
C VAL A 62 29.58 6.86 9.95
N THR A 63 29.60 7.63 8.87
CA THR A 63 28.46 7.76 7.95
C THR A 63 28.14 6.44 7.24
N SER A 64 29.15 5.69 6.76
CA SER A 64 28.91 4.39 6.14
C SER A 64 28.31 3.41 7.15
N ASN A 65 28.83 3.36 8.38
CA ASN A 65 28.31 2.47 9.42
C ASN A 65 26.89 2.84 9.85
N LEU A 66 26.56 4.14 9.95
CA LEU A 66 25.19 4.62 10.19
C LEU A 66 24.24 4.23 9.06
N SER A 67 24.66 4.35 7.80
CA SER A 67 23.84 3.93 6.65
C SER A 67 23.61 2.41 6.62
N LEU A 68 24.62 1.63 7.02
CA LEU A 68 24.53 0.17 7.16
C LEU A 68 23.57 -0.23 8.29
N GLU A 69 23.65 0.43 9.45
CA GLU A 69 22.72 0.19 10.56
C GLU A 69 21.29 0.63 10.23
N GLN A 70 21.11 1.75 9.53
CA GLN A 70 19.81 2.19 9.02
C GLN A 70 19.22 1.18 8.04
N LYS A 71 20.04 0.64 7.13
CA LYS A 71 19.62 -0.42 6.21
C LYS A 71 19.22 -1.68 6.98
N LYS A 72 20.00 -2.13 7.96
CA LYS A 72 19.64 -3.27 8.82
C LYS A 72 18.34 -3.05 9.59
N ILE A 73 18.09 -1.83 10.08
CA ILE A 73 16.84 -1.47 10.77
C ILE A 73 15.67 -1.48 9.78
N ALA A 74 15.86 -0.96 8.57
CA ALA A 74 14.84 -1.01 7.52
C ALA A 74 14.53 -2.44 7.08
N ASP A 75 15.56 -3.27 6.88
CA ASP A 75 15.44 -4.69 6.55
C ASP A 75 14.75 -5.46 7.70
N ASN A 76 15.12 -5.20 8.96
CA ASN A 76 14.46 -5.81 10.12
C ASN A 76 13.02 -5.33 10.32
N LYS A 77 12.71 -4.07 9.98
CA LYS A 77 11.34 -3.56 9.99
C LYS A 77 10.52 -4.19 8.87
N LEU A 78 11.08 -4.33 7.67
CA LEU A 78 10.47 -5.06 6.57
C LEU A 78 10.24 -6.53 6.95
N ILE A 79 11.19 -7.16 7.64
CA ILE A 79 11.05 -8.52 8.19
C ILE A 79 9.99 -8.55 9.29
N ALA A 80 9.90 -7.56 10.17
CA ALA A 80 8.87 -7.50 11.22
C ALA A 80 7.47 -7.30 10.63
N ASP A 81 7.32 -6.38 9.68
CA ASP A 81 6.10 -6.14 8.92
C ASP A 81 5.73 -7.37 8.07
N ASN A 82 6.73 -8.12 7.59
CA ASN A 82 6.55 -9.40 6.89
C ASN A 82 6.35 -10.60 7.82
N SER A 83 6.77 -10.54 9.09
CA SER A 83 6.56 -11.59 10.09
C SER A 83 5.17 -11.52 10.73
N ASN A 84 4.48 -10.39 10.54
CA ASN A 84 3.04 -10.25 10.73
C ASN A 84 2.24 -10.61 9.46
N ILE A 85 2.89 -11.02 8.37
CA ILE A 85 2.20 -11.69 7.27
C ILE A 85 1.93 -13.10 7.77
N ILE A 86 0.70 -13.33 8.18
CA ILE A 86 0.21 -14.67 8.41
C ILE A 86 0.37 -15.43 7.08
N THR A 87 1.30 -16.38 7.03
CA THR A 87 1.46 -17.23 5.84
C THR A 87 0.28 -18.19 5.79
N CYS A 88 -0.14 -18.69 4.62
CA CYS A 88 -1.20 -19.72 4.58
C CYS A 88 -0.84 -20.98 5.38
N SER A 89 0.44 -21.22 5.67
CA SER A 89 0.90 -22.27 6.58
C SER A 89 0.62 -21.97 8.07
N ASP A 90 0.48 -20.71 8.44
CA ASP A 90 0.10 -20.26 9.80
C ASP A 90 -1.42 -20.07 9.94
N LEU A 91 -2.19 -20.19 8.83
CA LEU A 91 -3.66 -20.13 8.76
C LEU A 91 -4.26 -21.51 8.43
N GLY A 92 -3.88 -22.56 9.17
CA GLY A 92 -4.67 -23.79 9.15
C GLY A 92 -6.14 -23.45 9.48
N GLU A 93 -7.12 -24.01 8.74
CA GLU A 93 -8.59 -23.92 8.90
C GLU A 93 -9.25 -22.51 9.03
N ASP A 94 -8.56 -21.50 9.55
CA ASP A 94 -9.02 -20.15 9.88
C ASP A 94 -8.96 -19.18 8.69
N ALA A 95 -8.07 -19.38 7.72
CA ALA A 95 -8.13 -18.64 6.44
C ALA A 95 -9.47 -18.88 5.72
N TYR A 96 -10.02 -20.10 5.84
CA TYR A 96 -11.30 -20.45 5.22
C TYR A 96 -12.49 -19.78 5.93
N ASN A 97 -12.40 -19.57 7.25
CA ASN A 97 -13.43 -18.89 8.03
C ASN A 97 -13.39 -17.36 7.91
N ILE A 98 -12.22 -16.74 7.77
CA ILE A 98 -12.07 -15.28 7.53
C ILE A 98 -12.71 -14.86 6.20
N ILE A 99 -12.75 -15.75 5.22
CA ILE A 99 -13.31 -15.50 3.89
C ILE A 99 -14.86 -15.66 3.89
N ASN A 100 -15.45 -16.22 4.95
CA ASN A 100 -16.87 -16.64 4.99
C ASN A 100 -17.81 -15.74 5.82
N THR A 101 -17.33 -14.73 6.57
CA THR A 101 -18.19 -13.76 7.27
C THR A 101 -17.60 -12.35 7.23
N ASP A 102 -18.45 -11.35 6.97
CA ASP A 102 -18.23 -9.87 6.94
C ASP A 102 -16.90 -9.36 6.36
N PHE A 103 -16.16 -10.20 5.62
CA PHE A 103 -14.83 -9.94 5.08
C PHE A 103 -14.78 -8.66 4.25
N LEU A 104 -15.86 -8.40 3.52
CA LEU A 104 -15.98 -7.24 2.65
C LEU A 104 -16.00 -5.92 3.42
N LEU A 105 -16.40 -5.93 4.70
CA LEU A 105 -16.46 -4.75 5.57
C LEU A 105 -15.30 -4.68 6.57
N LYS A 106 -14.62 -5.78 6.84
CA LYS A 106 -13.46 -5.77 7.73
C LYS A 106 -12.30 -5.04 7.03
N PRO A 107 -11.65 -4.06 7.66
CA PRO A 107 -10.41 -3.51 7.14
C PRO A 107 -9.38 -4.60 6.87
N SER A 108 -8.60 -4.41 5.82
CA SER A 108 -7.60 -5.38 5.35
C SER A 108 -6.39 -5.53 6.27
N ASP A 109 -6.17 -4.59 7.19
CA ASP A 109 -5.03 -4.51 8.10
C ASP A 109 -3.64 -4.48 7.42
N VAL A 110 -3.59 -4.37 6.09
CA VAL A 110 -2.34 -4.23 5.32
C VAL A 110 -2.01 -2.78 4.99
N SER A 111 -0.73 -2.49 4.78
CA SER A 111 -0.25 -1.18 4.33
C SER A 111 -0.40 -1.00 2.81
N GLU A 112 -0.37 0.26 2.36
CA GLU A 112 -0.23 0.57 0.92
C GLU A 112 1.03 -0.07 0.33
N HIS A 113 2.14 -0.06 1.08
CA HIS A 113 3.40 -0.63 0.64
C HIS A 113 3.27 -2.14 0.36
N PHE A 114 2.58 -2.87 1.24
CA PHE A 114 2.27 -4.29 1.03
C PHE A 114 1.53 -4.50 -0.30
N ILE A 115 0.45 -3.76 -0.55
CA ILE A 115 -0.33 -3.91 -1.79
C ILE A 115 0.52 -3.56 -3.02
N ASN A 116 1.29 -2.47 -2.97
CA ASN A 116 2.15 -2.07 -4.08
C ASN A 116 3.21 -3.14 -4.38
N ASN A 117 3.84 -3.73 -3.37
CA ASN A 117 4.80 -4.81 -3.56
C ASN A 117 4.15 -6.03 -4.23
N ARG A 118 2.93 -6.39 -3.82
CA ARG A 118 2.18 -7.52 -4.43
C ARG A 118 1.71 -7.25 -5.86
N LEU A 119 1.53 -5.98 -6.24
CA LEU A 119 1.15 -5.59 -7.60
C LEU A 119 2.34 -5.25 -8.51
N GLN A 120 3.57 -5.31 -8.00
CA GLN A 120 4.77 -5.00 -8.77
C GLN A 120 4.88 -5.90 -10.02
N GLY A 121 5.20 -5.30 -11.18
CA GLY A 121 5.29 -6.02 -12.46
C GLY A 121 3.95 -6.36 -13.10
N THR A 122 2.83 -5.96 -12.50
CA THR A 122 1.49 -6.11 -13.07
C THR A 122 1.01 -4.81 -13.72
N ALA A 123 -0.06 -4.86 -14.52
CA ALA A 123 -0.66 -3.63 -15.07
C ALA A 123 -1.50 -2.85 -14.02
N LEU A 124 -1.48 -3.29 -12.76
CA LEU A 124 -2.08 -2.61 -11.61
C LEU A 124 -1.01 -2.02 -10.66
N GLU A 125 0.27 -2.10 -11.00
CA GLU A 125 1.37 -1.55 -10.20
C GLU A 125 1.14 -0.06 -9.88
N GLY A 126 1.46 0.33 -8.65
CA GLY A 126 1.32 1.71 -8.16
C GLY A 126 -0.08 2.11 -7.69
N LEU A 127 -1.09 1.23 -7.81
CA LEU A 127 -2.46 1.53 -7.40
C LEU A 127 -2.76 1.23 -5.92
N GLY A 128 -1.80 0.73 -5.14
CA GLY A 128 -2.01 0.32 -3.75
C GLY A 128 -2.60 1.42 -2.88
N GLY A 129 -2.12 2.66 -3.03
CA GLY A 129 -2.65 3.80 -2.28
C GLY A 129 -4.09 4.14 -2.66
N ALA A 130 -4.51 3.92 -3.91
CA ALA A 130 -5.89 4.15 -4.32
C ALA A 130 -6.85 3.15 -3.66
N PHE A 131 -6.45 1.87 -3.56
CA PHE A 131 -7.23 0.86 -2.87
C PHE A 131 -7.33 1.12 -1.36
N LYS A 132 -6.25 1.53 -0.71
CA LYS A 132 -6.27 1.90 0.71
C LYS A 132 -7.16 3.11 0.99
N ARG A 133 -7.05 4.18 0.19
CA ARG A 133 -7.93 5.35 0.31
C ARG A 133 -9.41 4.99 0.13
N ALA A 134 -9.71 4.09 -0.81
CA ALA A 134 -11.08 3.63 -1.02
C ALA A 134 -11.61 2.81 0.16
N GLU A 135 -10.78 1.95 0.75
CA GLU A 135 -11.14 1.22 1.98
C GLU A 135 -11.44 2.18 3.14
N GLU A 136 -10.54 3.13 3.41
CA GLU A 136 -10.71 4.14 4.47
C GLU A 136 -11.98 4.96 4.29
N LYS A 137 -12.30 5.32 3.05
CA LYS A 137 -13.43 6.20 2.72
C LYS A 137 -14.78 5.48 2.73
N TYR A 138 -14.81 4.20 2.32
CA TYR A 138 -16.07 3.49 2.06
C TYR A 138 -16.29 2.24 2.92
N GLY A 139 -15.30 1.87 3.74
CA GLY A 139 -15.36 0.67 4.58
C GLY A 139 -15.33 -0.63 3.79
N VAL A 140 -14.82 -0.62 2.55
CA VAL A 140 -14.74 -1.81 1.70
C VAL A 140 -13.31 -2.34 1.72
N ASN A 141 -13.13 -3.60 2.12
CA ASN A 141 -11.82 -4.22 2.28
C ASN A 141 -10.91 -4.03 1.04
N ALA A 142 -9.69 -3.51 1.24
CA ALA A 142 -8.77 -3.19 0.17
C ALA A 142 -8.27 -4.42 -0.58
N LEU A 143 -7.99 -5.54 0.12
CA LEU A 143 -7.56 -6.79 -0.52
C LEU A 143 -8.68 -7.38 -1.39
N PHE A 144 -9.93 -7.25 -0.96
CA PHE A 144 -11.09 -7.57 -1.81
C PHE A 144 -11.12 -6.68 -3.06
N LEU A 145 -11.03 -5.35 -2.92
CA LEU A 145 -11.06 -4.44 -4.06
C LEU A 145 -9.93 -4.71 -5.07
N VAL A 146 -8.72 -5.04 -4.59
CA VAL A 146 -7.59 -5.44 -5.44
C VAL A 146 -7.92 -6.75 -6.17
N SER A 147 -8.39 -7.76 -5.44
CA SER A 147 -8.72 -9.08 -6.01
C SER A 147 -9.83 -8.99 -7.06
N LEU A 148 -10.83 -8.14 -6.79
CA LEU A 148 -11.89 -7.80 -7.72
C LEU A 148 -11.34 -7.14 -8.98
N ALA A 149 -10.52 -6.09 -8.85
CA ALA A 149 -9.90 -5.44 -10.00
C ALA A 149 -9.04 -6.42 -10.81
N MET A 150 -8.26 -7.30 -10.16
CA MET A 150 -7.48 -8.33 -10.83
C MET A 150 -8.34 -9.29 -11.64
N HIS A 151 -9.47 -9.72 -11.09
CA HIS A 151 -10.40 -10.62 -11.76
C HIS A 151 -11.06 -9.94 -12.96
N GLU A 152 -11.68 -8.78 -12.77
CA GLU A 152 -12.48 -8.08 -13.78
C GLU A 152 -11.66 -7.50 -14.93
N SER A 153 -10.40 -7.12 -14.68
CA SER A 153 -9.55 -6.48 -15.69
C SER A 153 -8.47 -7.37 -16.28
N ASN A 154 -8.47 -8.67 -16.01
CA ASN A 154 -7.34 -9.55 -16.34
C ASN A 154 -6.01 -8.96 -15.83
N VAL A 155 -5.98 -8.61 -14.53
CA VAL A 155 -4.85 -7.98 -13.85
C VAL A 155 -4.39 -6.69 -14.53
N GLY A 156 -5.35 -5.83 -14.87
CA GLY A 156 -5.17 -4.52 -15.50
C GLY A 156 -4.97 -4.54 -17.02
N ARG A 157 -4.95 -5.71 -17.66
CA ARG A 157 -4.58 -5.88 -19.07
C ARG A 157 -5.75 -5.75 -20.04
N SER A 158 -7.00 -5.82 -19.56
CA SER A 158 -8.17 -5.77 -20.43
C SER A 158 -8.21 -4.46 -21.23
N ARG A 159 -8.78 -4.53 -22.43
CA ARG A 159 -8.88 -3.35 -23.30
C ARG A 159 -9.70 -2.24 -22.65
N ILE A 160 -10.77 -2.58 -21.92
CA ILE A 160 -11.59 -1.61 -21.18
C ILE A 160 -10.77 -0.95 -20.05
N ALA A 161 -9.99 -1.72 -19.31
CA ALA A 161 -9.11 -1.20 -18.25
C ALA A 161 -8.04 -0.24 -18.78
N ARG A 162 -7.48 -0.53 -19.95
CA ARG A 162 -6.44 0.29 -20.60
C ARG A 162 -7.01 1.53 -21.28
N ASP A 163 -8.02 1.34 -22.11
CA ASP A 163 -8.50 2.41 -23.01
C ASP A 163 -9.46 3.36 -22.28
N LYS A 164 -10.16 2.89 -21.24
CA LYS A 164 -11.21 3.63 -20.52
C LYS A 164 -10.91 3.87 -19.04
N ASN A 165 -9.75 3.45 -18.55
CA ASN A 165 -9.40 3.45 -17.12
C ASN A 165 -10.42 2.70 -16.24
N ASN A 166 -11.14 1.72 -16.81
CA ASN A 166 -12.23 1.04 -16.13
C ASN A 166 -11.80 -0.38 -15.73
N LEU A 167 -11.36 -0.53 -14.48
CA LEU A 167 -10.79 -1.77 -13.94
C LEU A 167 -11.84 -2.84 -13.60
N PHE A 168 -13.12 -2.48 -13.56
CA PHE A 168 -14.19 -3.34 -13.04
C PHE A 168 -15.25 -3.68 -14.09
N GLY A 169 -15.01 -3.31 -15.36
CA GLY A 169 -16.03 -3.46 -16.40
C GLY A 169 -17.32 -2.68 -16.09
N PHE A 170 -17.24 -1.61 -15.29
CA PHE A 170 -18.43 -0.88 -14.82
C PHE A 170 -19.23 -0.33 -16.00
N GLN A 171 -20.55 -0.60 -16.01
CA GLN A 171 -21.48 -0.29 -17.11
C GLN A 171 -21.14 -0.94 -18.46
N ALA A 172 -20.39 -2.04 -18.48
CA ALA A 172 -20.23 -2.85 -19.69
C ALA A 172 -21.44 -3.80 -19.85
N TYR A 173 -22.33 -3.52 -20.79
CA TYR A 173 -23.52 -4.34 -21.07
C TYR A 173 -23.27 -5.36 -22.19
N ASP A 174 -23.86 -6.56 -22.06
CA ASP A 174 -23.60 -7.76 -22.87
C ASP A 174 -23.57 -7.56 -24.39
N ARG A 175 -24.48 -6.74 -24.94
CA ARG A 175 -24.58 -6.55 -26.40
C ARG A 175 -23.47 -5.67 -26.98
N SER A 176 -22.79 -4.89 -26.14
CA SER A 176 -21.73 -3.96 -26.58
C SER A 176 -20.78 -3.62 -25.42
N PRO A 177 -20.09 -4.61 -24.80
CA PRO A 177 -19.42 -4.43 -23.52
C PRO A 177 -18.36 -3.34 -23.58
N TYR A 178 -17.57 -3.31 -24.65
CA TYR A 178 -16.58 -2.23 -24.83
C TYR A 178 -17.23 -0.86 -25.03
N SER A 179 -18.22 -0.74 -25.92
CA SER A 179 -18.83 0.55 -26.28
C SER A 179 -19.59 1.16 -25.11
N SER A 180 -20.35 0.35 -24.38
CA SER A 180 -21.16 0.77 -23.23
C SER A 180 -20.37 1.04 -21.95
N ALA A 181 -19.22 0.38 -21.76
CA ALA A 181 -18.42 0.54 -20.55
C ALA A 181 -18.16 2.01 -20.21
N GLY A 182 -18.35 2.38 -18.95
CA GLY A 182 -18.04 3.70 -18.44
C GLY A 182 -16.56 4.05 -18.67
N ARG A 183 -16.29 5.33 -18.91
CA ARG A 183 -14.93 5.88 -18.97
C ARG A 183 -14.67 6.70 -17.72
N PHE A 184 -13.52 6.47 -17.10
CA PHE A 184 -13.06 7.21 -15.94
C PHE A 184 -11.87 8.10 -16.30
N MET A 185 -11.71 9.21 -15.55
CA MET A 185 -10.57 10.12 -15.72
C MET A 185 -9.24 9.43 -15.44
N SER A 186 -9.20 8.55 -14.44
CA SER A 186 -8.04 7.74 -14.09
C SER A 186 -8.47 6.40 -13.49
N ARG A 187 -7.53 5.48 -13.31
CA ARG A 187 -7.79 4.18 -12.69
C ARG A 187 -8.14 4.34 -11.20
N GLU A 188 -7.52 5.29 -10.52
CA GLU A 188 -7.82 5.67 -9.14
C GLU A 188 -9.25 6.21 -9.00
N ALA A 189 -9.69 7.05 -9.95
CA ALA A 189 -11.08 7.54 -9.98
C ALA A 189 -12.09 6.38 -10.19
N CYS A 190 -11.72 5.37 -10.99
CA CYS A 190 -12.52 4.16 -11.14
C CYS A 190 -12.61 3.37 -9.83
N ILE A 191 -11.48 3.19 -9.12
CA ILE A 191 -11.43 2.51 -7.81
C ILE A 191 -12.31 3.23 -6.79
N ASP A 192 -12.16 4.55 -6.64
CA ASP A 192 -12.98 5.36 -5.72
C ASP A 192 -14.48 5.24 -6.03
N HIS A 193 -14.85 5.38 -7.31
CA HIS A 193 -16.24 5.30 -7.73
C HIS A 193 -16.87 3.92 -7.45
N VAL A 194 -16.18 2.85 -7.86
CA VAL A 194 -16.71 1.48 -7.73
C VAL A 194 -16.73 1.04 -6.28
N ALA A 195 -15.73 1.37 -5.46
CA ALA A 195 -15.76 1.08 -4.03
C ALA A 195 -16.96 1.75 -3.34
N GLY A 196 -17.22 3.04 -3.64
CA GLY A 196 -18.41 3.72 -3.12
C GLY A 196 -19.71 3.11 -3.64
N TYR A 197 -19.76 2.66 -4.90
CA TYR A 197 -20.93 1.98 -5.45
C TYR A 197 -21.20 0.63 -4.76
N ILE A 198 -20.15 -0.17 -4.51
CA ILE A 198 -20.22 -1.44 -3.79
C ILE A 198 -20.72 -1.21 -2.36
N SER A 199 -20.09 -0.29 -1.63
CA SER A 199 -20.47 0.07 -0.26
C SER A 199 -21.97 0.42 -0.15
N ARG A 200 -22.46 1.31 -1.02
CA ARG A 200 -23.86 1.77 -0.96
C ARG A 200 -24.88 0.73 -1.42
N ASN A 201 -24.58 -0.06 -2.45
CA ASN A 201 -25.60 -0.89 -3.10
C ASN A 201 -25.53 -2.36 -2.72
N TYR A 202 -24.35 -2.88 -2.39
CA TYR A 202 -24.13 -4.31 -2.11
C TYR A 202 -23.86 -4.58 -0.64
N LEU A 203 -23.24 -3.64 0.09
CA LEU A 203 -22.79 -3.83 1.48
C LEU A 203 -23.51 -2.93 2.47
N SER A 204 -24.66 -2.36 2.09
CA SER A 204 -25.54 -1.62 2.98
C SER A 204 -26.86 -2.37 3.11
N PRO A 205 -27.42 -2.57 4.32
CA PRO A 205 -28.71 -3.24 4.49
C PRO A 205 -29.88 -2.61 3.71
N SER A 206 -29.80 -1.31 3.40
CA SER A 206 -30.78 -0.60 2.56
C SER A 206 -30.38 -0.53 1.08
N GLY A 207 -29.24 -1.11 0.72
CA GLY A 207 -28.70 -1.15 -0.63
C GLY A 207 -29.53 -2.03 -1.56
N LYS A 208 -29.68 -1.58 -2.81
CA LYS A 208 -30.52 -2.24 -3.82
C LYS A 208 -30.17 -3.70 -4.09
N TYR A 209 -28.93 -4.10 -3.89
CA TYR A 209 -28.40 -5.42 -4.22
C TYR A 209 -27.93 -6.20 -2.99
N PHE A 210 -28.29 -5.75 -1.78
CA PHE A 210 -27.84 -6.34 -0.53
C PHE A 210 -28.38 -7.75 -0.31
N HIS A 211 -27.48 -8.71 -0.12
CA HIS A 211 -27.79 -10.11 0.19
C HIS A 211 -26.91 -10.66 1.33
N GLY A 212 -26.23 -9.77 2.08
CA GLY A 212 -25.22 -10.10 3.07
C GLY A 212 -23.83 -9.56 2.71
N TYR A 213 -22.86 -9.78 3.60
CA TYR A 213 -21.54 -9.14 3.53
C TYR A 213 -20.41 -10.06 3.06
N SER A 214 -20.72 -11.29 2.63
CA SER A 214 -19.74 -12.21 2.05
C SER A 214 -19.59 -12.00 0.52
N ILE A 215 -18.51 -12.51 -0.06
CA ILE A 215 -18.31 -12.51 -1.51
C ILE A 215 -19.44 -13.31 -2.20
N GLU A 216 -19.85 -14.43 -1.61
CA GLU A 216 -20.99 -15.25 -2.04
C GLU A 216 -22.30 -14.45 -2.06
N SER A 217 -22.60 -13.73 -0.98
CA SER A 217 -23.79 -12.87 -0.90
C SER A 217 -23.77 -11.80 -1.98
N MET A 218 -22.63 -11.14 -2.19
CA MET A 218 -22.49 -10.14 -3.24
C MET A 218 -22.67 -10.75 -4.65
N ASN A 219 -22.18 -11.98 -4.87
CA ASN A 219 -22.28 -12.66 -6.17
C ASN A 219 -23.73 -12.80 -6.65
N VAL A 220 -24.70 -12.97 -5.73
CA VAL A 220 -26.14 -13.11 -6.06
C VAL A 220 -26.63 -12.04 -7.04
N CYS A 221 -26.10 -10.81 -6.94
CA CYS A 221 -26.48 -9.69 -7.81
C CYS A 221 -25.31 -9.05 -8.56
N TYR A 222 -24.07 -9.49 -8.37
CA TYR A 222 -22.91 -8.87 -9.03
C TYR A 222 -22.62 -9.51 -10.38
N ALA A 223 -22.68 -10.83 -10.47
CA ALA A 223 -22.39 -11.57 -11.69
C ALA A 223 -23.41 -12.70 -11.91
N THR A 224 -23.64 -13.04 -13.19
CA THR A 224 -24.43 -14.23 -13.55
C THR A 224 -23.63 -15.52 -13.35
N ASP A 225 -22.30 -15.44 -13.32
CA ASP A 225 -21.41 -16.57 -13.09
C ASP A 225 -21.43 -17.00 -11.62
N LYS A 226 -21.94 -18.21 -11.35
CA LYS A 226 -21.97 -18.80 -10.01
C LYS A 226 -20.57 -19.03 -9.42
N ASN A 227 -19.53 -19.13 -10.26
CA ASN A 227 -18.15 -19.33 -9.83
C ASN A 227 -17.37 -18.01 -9.65
N TRP A 228 -17.99 -16.86 -9.89
CA TRP A 228 -17.35 -15.55 -9.74
C TRP A 228 -16.70 -15.37 -8.37
N SER A 229 -17.39 -15.74 -7.28
CA SER A 229 -16.85 -15.63 -5.93
C SER A 229 -15.55 -16.44 -5.75
N GLN A 230 -15.49 -17.63 -6.34
CA GLN A 230 -14.28 -18.47 -6.33
C GLN A 230 -13.15 -17.84 -7.13
N GLY A 231 -13.47 -17.20 -8.26
CA GLY A 231 -12.52 -16.41 -9.03
C GLY A 231 -11.90 -15.27 -8.23
N ILE A 232 -12.70 -14.54 -7.44
CA ILE A 232 -12.19 -13.50 -6.55
C ILE A 232 -11.30 -14.09 -5.45
N LYS A 233 -11.74 -15.16 -4.79
CA LYS A 233 -10.95 -15.85 -3.75
C LYS A 233 -9.61 -16.36 -4.28
N ALA A 234 -9.58 -16.86 -5.51
CA ALA A 234 -8.33 -17.28 -6.16
C ALA A 234 -7.37 -16.10 -6.40
N ARG A 235 -7.87 -14.92 -6.79
CA ARG A 235 -7.05 -13.71 -6.91
C ARG A 235 -6.55 -13.21 -5.56
N LEU A 236 -7.37 -13.30 -4.52
CA LEU A 236 -6.97 -12.97 -3.16
C LEU A 236 -5.84 -13.87 -2.70
N ASN A 237 -5.96 -15.20 -2.87
CA ASN A 237 -4.89 -16.14 -2.55
C ASN A 237 -3.62 -15.86 -3.35
N GLN A 238 -3.73 -15.53 -4.63
CA GLN A 238 -2.59 -15.12 -5.46
C GLN A 238 -1.87 -13.90 -4.86
N LEU A 239 -2.61 -12.89 -4.40
CA LEU A 239 -2.07 -11.67 -3.80
C LEU A 239 -1.34 -11.95 -2.47
N LEU A 240 -1.84 -12.91 -1.67
CA LEU A 240 -1.27 -13.25 -0.37
C LEU A 240 -0.02 -14.13 -0.47
N LEU A 241 0.07 -15.00 -1.48
CA LEU A 241 1.11 -16.03 -1.61
C LEU A 241 2.28 -15.67 -2.53
N THR A 242 2.28 -14.49 -3.14
CA THR A 242 3.39 -14.06 -4.01
C THR A 242 4.54 -13.52 -3.15
N TYR A 243 5.70 -14.19 -3.21
CA TYR A 243 6.94 -13.84 -2.48
C TYR A 243 7.91 -13.07 -3.38
#